data_AF-U5VPY0-F1
#
_entry.id   AF-U5VPY0-F1
#
_cell.length_a   1.000
_cell.length_b   1.000
_cell.length_c   1.000
_cell.angle_alpha   90.00
_cell.angle_beta   90.00
_cell.angle_gamma   90.00
#
_symmetry.space_group_name_H-M   'P 1'
#
loop_
_entity.id
_entity.type
_entity.pdbx_description
1 polymer ?
#
loop_
_entity_poly.entity_id
_entity_poly.type
_entity_poly.pdbx_seq_one_letter_code
_entity_poly.pdbx_strand_id
1 'polypeptide(L)'
;MDGRSPQAYMAALQHVVVTLDGDPEWLRWWSASGVPECELGIVAEGHLDHLRPSADIRKVHDRVRANFTCAAPDTDRPAELVPLAVHEVTGMFEVIREAMGLGALPPVPPLPDLPDQARELEVTHKALTPEAGEVEPQGYLTLTQIQEFFGDEAPPIR
;
A
#
# COMPACT_ATOMS: atom_id res chain seq x y z
N MET A 1 -16.95 -12.28 -11.48
CA MET A 1 -15.79 -12.66 -10.65
C MET A 1 -16.08 -12.17 -9.25
N ASP A 2 -16.10 -13.07 -8.27
CA ASP A 2 -16.36 -12.76 -6.88
C ASP A 2 -15.27 -11.80 -6.34
N GLY A 3 -15.66 -10.65 -5.77
CA GLY A 3 -14.74 -9.71 -5.11
C GLY A 3 -14.04 -10.24 -3.86
N ARG A 4 -13.92 -11.57 -3.70
CA ARG A 4 -13.27 -12.26 -2.58
C ARG A 4 -11.77 -12.48 -2.83
N SER A 5 -11.33 -12.64 -4.09
CA SER A 5 -9.89 -12.79 -4.38
C SER A 5 -9.07 -11.53 -4.06
N PRO A 6 -9.54 -10.29 -4.31
CA PRO A 6 -8.80 -9.10 -3.89
C PRO A 6 -8.71 -9.00 -2.36
N GLN A 7 -9.75 -9.41 -1.63
CA GLN A 7 -9.76 -9.36 -0.16
C GLN A 7 -8.77 -10.34 0.46
N ALA A 8 -8.74 -11.59 0.00
CA ALA A 8 -7.79 -12.59 0.48
C ALA A 8 -6.33 -12.20 0.18
N TYR A 9 -6.09 -11.61 -1.01
CA TYR A 9 -4.78 -11.09 -1.37
C TYR A 9 -4.36 -9.90 -0.51
N MET A 10 -5.27 -8.93 -0.28
CA MET A 10 -5.01 -7.79 0.60
C MET A 10 -4.71 -8.22 2.04
N ALA A 11 -5.41 -9.25 2.55
CA ALA A 11 -5.12 -9.81 3.86
C ALA A 11 -3.71 -10.44 3.91
N ALA A 12 -3.31 -11.15 2.84
CA ALA A 12 -1.96 -11.70 2.74
C ALA A 12 -0.88 -10.58 2.69
N LEU A 13 -1.09 -9.53 1.90
CA LEU A 13 -0.19 -8.37 1.84
C LEU A 13 -0.05 -7.70 3.22
N GLN A 14 -1.18 -7.45 3.89
CA GLN A 14 -1.19 -6.85 5.22
C GLN A 14 -0.44 -7.73 6.24
N HIS A 15 -0.63 -9.04 6.19
CA HIS A 15 0.06 -9.98 7.07
C HIS A 15 1.59 -9.90 6.92
N VAL A 16 2.07 -9.82 5.68
CA VAL A 16 3.50 -9.62 5.41
C VAL A 16 3.98 -8.29 5.96
N VAL A 17 3.29 -7.18 5.65
CA VAL A 17 3.67 -5.84 6.11
C VAL A 17 3.76 -5.76 7.63
N VAL A 18 2.75 -6.28 8.35
CA VAL A 18 2.74 -6.32 9.82
C VAL A 18 3.88 -7.18 10.36
N THR A 19 4.21 -8.29 9.71
CA THR A 19 5.32 -9.14 10.12
C THR A 19 6.67 -8.42 9.97
N LEU A 20 6.86 -7.68 8.87
CA LEU A 20 8.07 -6.90 8.63
C LEU A 20 8.17 -5.69 9.59
N ASP A 21 7.06 -5.02 9.87
CA ASP A 21 7.00 -3.89 10.83
C ASP A 21 7.38 -4.33 12.25
N GLY A 22 7.02 -5.57 12.63
CA GLY A 22 7.39 -6.16 13.91
C GLY A 22 8.82 -6.73 13.97
N ASP A 23 9.54 -6.82 12.85
CA ASP A 23 10.84 -7.50 12.79
C ASP A 23 12.00 -6.58 13.26
N PRO A 24 12.86 -7.05 14.18
CA PRO A 24 13.96 -6.23 14.71
C PRO A 24 15.03 -5.83 13.69
N GLU A 25 15.25 -6.58 12.61
CA GLU A 25 16.20 -6.20 11.55
C GLU A 25 15.61 -5.10 10.66
N TRP A 26 14.33 -5.22 10.32
CA TRP A 26 13.58 -4.20 9.58
C TRP A 26 13.46 -2.88 10.36
N LEU A 27 13.14 -2.94 11.65
CA LEU A 27 13.13 -1.75 12.51
C LEU A 27 14.50 -1.07 12.61
N ARG A 28 15.58 -1.87 12.68
CA ARG A 28 16.96 -1.35 12.68
C ARG A 28 17.32 -0.70 11.35
N TRP A 29 16.91 -1.29 10.23
CA TRP A 29 17.13 -0.74 8.90
C TRP A 29 16.42 0.61 8.71
N TRP A 30 15.15 0.72 9.12
CA TRP A 30 14.41 1.99 9.13
C TRP A 30 15.06 3.05 10.03
N SER A 31 15.49 2.64 11.23
CA SER A 31 16.21 3.56 12.14
C SER A 31 17.52 4.06 11.52
N ALA A 32 18.27 3.19 10.84
CA ALA A 32 19.53 3.53 10.20
C ALA A 32 19.37 4.40 8.95
N SER A 33 18.21 4.35 8.28
CA SER A 33 17.90 5.18 7.11
C SER A 33 17.56 6.63 7.46
N GLY A 34 17.35 6.93 8.75
CA GLY A 34 16.89 8.25 9.19
C GLY A 34 15.45 8.56 8.80
N VAL A 35 14.67 7.53 8.46
CA VAL A 35 13.23 7.61 8.18
C VAL A 35 12.49 6.97 9.36
N PRO A 36 12.04 7.76 10.36
CA PRO A 36 11.33 7.24 11.52
C PRO A 36 9.98 6.58 11.20
N GLU A 37 9.35 6.91 10.07
CA GLU A 37 8.02 6.41 9.73
C GLU A 37 7.85 6.24 8.22
N CYS A 38 7.28 5.10 7.82
CA CYS A 38 6.90 4.81 6.45
C CYS A 38 5.41 4.45 6.39
N GLU A 39 4.62 5.27 5.72
CA GLU A 39 3.22 5.01 5.42
C GLU A 39 3.13 4.29 4.06
N LEU A 40 2.66 3.04 4.09
CA LEU A 40 2.47 2.23 2.89
C LEU A 40 0.98 2.10 2.56
N GLY A 41 0.54 2.74 1.48
CA GLY A 41 -0.79 2.54 0.89
C GLY A 41 -0.71 1.50 -0.22
N ILE A 42 -1.56 0.47 -0.17
CA ILE A 42 -1.64 -0.54 -1.23
C ILE A 42 -3.08 -0.65 -1.71
N VAL A 43 -3.26 -0.57 -3.02
CA VAL A 43 -4.53 -0.86 -3.69
C VAL A 43 -4.32 -2.09 -4.57
N ALA A 44 -5.14 -3.12 -4.37
CA ALA A 44 -5.19 -4.28 -5.24
C ALA A 44 -6.47 -4.22 -6.09
N GLU A 45 -6.31 -4.12 -7.41
CA GLU A 45 -7.42 -3.99 -8.35
C GLU A 45 -7.59 -5.26 -9.18
N GLY A 46 -8.79 -5.46 -9.73
CA GLY A 46 -9.07 -6.64 -10.53
C GLY A 46 -8.22 -6.66 -11.79
N HIS A 47 -7.81 -7.85 -12.23
CA HIS A 47 -6.98 -8.01 -13.44
C HIS A 47 -7.62 -7.44 -14.72
N LEU A 48 -8.94 -7.22 -14.70
CA LEU A 48 -9.73 -6.64 -15.79
C LEU A 48 -9.74 -5.10 -15.79
N ASP A 49 -9.29 -4.44 -14.73
CA ASP A 49 -9.36 -2.98 -14.61
C ASP A 49 -8.27 -2.27 -15.43
N HIS A 50 -7.37 -3.02 -16.12
CA HIS A 50 -6.31 -2.52 -17.01
C HIS A 50 -5.40 -1.44 -16.43
N LEU A 51 -5.43 -1.25 -15.10
CA LEU A 51 -4.65 -0.23 -14.43
C LEU A 51 -3.19 -0.66 -14.42
N ARG A 52 -2.32 0.27 -14.84
CA ARG A 52 -0.88 0.03 -14.86
C ARG A 52 -0.40 0.00 -13.42
N PRO A 53 0.44 -0.98 -13.04
CA PRO A 53 1.16 -0.91 -11.78
C PRO A 53 1.80 0.47 -11.64
N SER A 54 1.54 1.12 -10.51
CA SER A 54 1.98 2.48 -10.27
C SER A 54 2.47 2.63 -8.85
N ALA A 55 3.44 3.53 -8.67
CA ALA A 55 4.01 3.87 -7.38
C ALA A 55 4.11 5.40 -7.29
N ASP A 56 3.58 5.98 -6.23
CA ASP A 56 3.80 7.38 -5.85
C ASP A 56 4.51 7.40 -4.50
N ILE A 57 5.77 7.84 -4.51
CA ILE A 57 6.63 7.83 -3.33
C ILE A 57 7.08 9.25 -3.07
N ARG A 58 6.82 9.73 -1.85
CA ARG A 58 7.12 11.10 -1.43
C ARG A 58 7.72 11.08 -0.04
N LYS A 59 8.71 11.96 0.15
CA LYS A 59 9.18 12.34 1.48
C LYS A 59 8.36 13.52 1.97
N VAL A 60 7.68 13.36 3.10
CA VAL A 60 6.91 14.42 3.76
C VAL A 60 7.50 14.60 5.15
N HIS A 61 8.24 15.68 5.35
CA HIS A 61 9.06 15.91 6.55
C HIS A 61 10.06 14.76 6.80
N ASP A 62 9.93 14.10 7.94
CA ASP A 62 10.71 12.94 8.40
C ASP A 62 10.06 11.60 8.02
N ARG A 63 8.95 11.62 7.27
CA ARG A 63 8.21 10.41 6.90
C ARG A 63 8.31 10.12 5.41
N VAL A 64 8.22 8.84 5.07
CA VAL A 64 8.02 8.39 3.69
C VAL A 64 6.56 7.99 3.54
N ARG A 65 5.89 8.51 2.51
CA ARG A 65 4.58 8.04 2.08
C ARG A 65 4.73 7.39 0.72
N ALA A 66 4.35 6.12 0.62
CA ALA A 66 4.43 5.34 -0.60
C ALA A 66 3.07 4.71 -0.88
N ASN A 67 2.48 5.04 -2.03
CA ASN A 67 1.23 4.44 -2.49
C ASN A 67 1.50 3.57 -3.71
N PHE A 68 1.04 2.32 -3.67
CA PHE A 68 1.18 1.36 -4.74
C PHE A 68 -0.18 0.89 -5.23
N THR A 69 -0.29 0.75 -6.55
CA THR A 69 -1.38 0.02 -7.19
C THR A 69 -0.82 -1.25 -7.80
N CYS A 70 -1.39 -2.39 -7.44
CA CYS A 70 -1.01 -3.70 -7.93
C CYS A 70 -2.22 -4.46 -8.47
N ALA A 71 -1.98 -5.41 -9.38
CA ALA A 71 -3.02 -6.28 -9.88
C ALA A 71 -3.25 -7.42 -8.89
N ALA A 72 -4.49 -7.63 -8.46
CA ALA A 72 -4.87 -8.78 -7.67
C ALA A 72 -4.69 -10.06 -8.52
N PRO A 73 -4.10 -11.14 -7.95
CA PRO A 73 -3.94 -12.40 -8.65
C PRO A 73 -5.28 -13.12 -8.80
N ASP A 74 -5.41 -13.92 -9.86
CA ASP A 74 -6.58 -14.77 -10.13
C ASP A 74 -6.57 -16.07 -9.30
N THR A 75 -6.22 -15.97 -8.02
CA THR A 75 -6.24 -17.08 -7.06
C THR A 75 -6.70 -16.59 -5.70
N ASP A 76 -7.40 -17.43 -4.96
CA ASP A 76 -7.82 -17.20 -3.57
C ASP A 76 -7.16 -18.20 -2.60
N ARG A 77 -6.26 -19.06 -3.09
CA ARG A 77 -5.65 -20.13 -2.30
C ARG A 77 -4.57 -19.56 -1.38
N PRO A 78 -4.69 -19.70 -0.04
CA PRO A 78 -3.71 -19.14 0.90
C PRO A 78 -2.26 -19.57 0.62
N ALA A 79 -2.05 -20.83 0.24
CA ALA A 79 -0.72 -21.39 -0.08
C ALA A 79 -0.05 -20.72 -1.29
N GLU A 80 -0.82 -20.11 -2.19
CA GLU A 80 -0.31 -19.37 -3.34
C GLU A 80 -0.22 -17.86 -3.04
N LEU A 81 -1.14 -17.35 -2.22
CA LEU A 81 -1.21 -15.93 -1.86
C LEU A 81 -0.04 -15.46 -0.98
N VAL A 82 0.42 -16.26 -0.01
CA VAL A 82 1.50 -15.85 0.91
C VAL A 82 2.82 -15.61 0.16
N PRO A 83 3.32 -16.56 -0.67
CA PRO A 83 4.56 -16.32 -1.42
C PRO A 83 4.45 -15.12 -2.38
N LEU A 84 3.27 -14.92 -3.00
CA LEU A 84 3.02 -13.75 -3.85
C LEU A 84 3.06 -12.46 -3.05
N ALA A 85 2.41 -12.41 -1.89
CA ALA A 85 2.43 -11.25 -1.01
C ALA A 85 3.85 -10.93 -0.51
N VAL A 86 4.66 -11.94 -0.18
CA VAL A 86 6.08 -11.75 0.16
C VAL A 86 6.81 -11.08 -0.99
N HIS A 87 6.68 -11.63 -2.20
CA HIS A 87 7.34 -11.10 -3.38
C HIS A 87 6.90 -9.66 -3.67
N GLU A 88 5.61 -9.38 -3.60
CA GLU A 88 5.06 -8.06 -3.88
C GLU A 88 5.51 -7.01 -2.85
N VAL A 89 5.39 -7.31 -1.55
CA VAL A 89 5.75 -6.37 -0.47
C VAL A 89 7.25 -6.10 -0.46
N THR A 90 8.09 -7.14 -0.64
CA THR A 90 9.54 -6.94 -0.77
C THR A 90 9.88 -6.10 -2.00
N GLY A 91 9.21 -6.33 -3.13
CA GLY A 91 9.32 -5.50 -4.33
C GLY A 91 8.96 -4.04 -4.07
N MET A 92 7.88 -3.76 -3.35
CA MET A 92 7.48 -2.40 -2.96
C MET A 92 8.56 -1.72 -2.11
N PHE A 93 9.11 -2.41 -1.11
CA PHE A 93 10.20 -1.87 -0.28
C PHE A 93 11.49 -1.69 -1.06
N GLU A 94 11.78 -2.52 -2.07
CA GLU A 94 12.91 -2.30 -2.99
C GLU A 94 12.71 -1.02 -3.81
N VAL A 95 11.50 -0.77 -4.32
CA VAL A 95 11.21 0.49 -5.03
C VAL A 95 11.37 1.70 -4.10
N ILE A 96 10.89 1.62 -2.85
CA ILE A 96 11.10 2.68 -1.86
C ILE A 96 12.59 2.88 -1.58
N ARG A 97 13.34 1.79 -1.37
CA ARG A 97 14.80 1.82 -1.15
C ARG A 97 15.49 2.58 -2.28
N GLU A 98 15.17 2.25 -3.53
CA GLU A 98 15.77 2.91 -4.70
C GLU A 98 15.37 4.38 -4.80
N ALA A 99 14.08 4.68 -4.65
CA ALA A 99 13.56 6.04 -4.74
C ALA A 99 14.15 6.98 -3.67
N MET A 100 14.43 6.43 -2.48
CA MET A 100 14.90 7.20 -1.32
C MET A 100 16.42 7.11 -1.11
N GLY A 101 17.12 6.27 -1.89
CA GLY A 101 18.57 6.07 -1.76
C GLY A 101 18.99 5.34 -0.49
N LEU A 102 18.19 4.36 -0.04
CA LEU A 102 18.44 3.62 1.21
C LEU A 102 19.39 2.43 1.00
N GLY A 103 19.93 1.90 2.11
CA GLY A 103 20.75 0.68 2.10
C GLY A 103 19.96 -0.57 1.74
N ALA A 104 20.65 -1.68 1.45
CA ALA A 104 20.02 -2.96 1.10
C ALA A 104 18.98 -3.42 2.13
N LEU A 105 17.89 -4.03 1.67
CA LEU A 105 16.85 -4.54 2.55
C LEU A 105 17.37 -5.69 3.44
N PRO A 106 16.88 -5.81 4.68
CA PRO A 106 17.08 -7.01 5.49
C PRO A 106 16.39 -8.24 4.86
N PRO A 107 16.79 -9.46 5.24
CA PRO A 107 16.07 -10.66 4.84
C PRO A 107 14.62 -10.65 5.36
N VAL A 108 13.72 -11.33 4.64
CA VAL A 108 12.35 -11.56 5.11
C VAL A 108 12.39 -12.59 6.24
N PRO A 109 11.85 -12.28 7.44
CA PRO A 109 11.74 -13.25 8.52
C PRO A 109 10.75 -14.37 8.16
N PRO A 110 10.82 -15.54 8.83
CA PRO A 110 9.80 -16.57 8.67
C PRO A 110 8.41 -16.01 8.97
N LEU A 111 7.50 -16.10 8.01
CA LEU A 111 6.12 -15.65 8.21
C LEU A 111 5.37 -16.65 9.08
N PRO A 112 4.60 -16.20 10.08
CA PRO A 112 3.63 -17.05 10.74
C PRO A 112 2.54 -17.49 9.74
N ASP A 113 1.96 -18.67 9.94
CA ASP A 113 0.86 -19.14 9.11
C ASP A 113 -0.29 -18.12 9.09
N LEU A 114 -0.92 -17.93 7.93
CA LEU A 114 -2.10 -17.07 7.83
C LEU A 114 -3.19 -17.61 8.76
N PRO A 115 -3.84 -16.77 9.58
CA PRO A 115 -4.95 -17.23 10.39
C PRO A 115 -6.07 -17.76 9.49
N ASP A 116 -6.50 -19.00 9.75
CA ASP A 116 -7.52 -19.76 8.98
C ASP A 116 -8.93 -19.14 9.00
N GLN A 117 -9.08 -17.95 9.57
CA GLN A 117 -10.36 -17.29 9.73
C GLN A 117 -10.25 -15.90 9.12
N ALA A 118 -11.07 -15.69 8.10
CA ALA A 118 -11.70 -14.42 7.80
C ALA A 118 -12.43 -13.92 9.07
N ARG A 119 -11.68 -13.52 10.08
CA ARG A 119 -12.13 -12.43 10.92
C ARG A 119 -12.23 -11.27 9.94
N GLU A 120 -13.40 -10.66 9.86
CA GLU A 120 -13.47 -9.23 9.60
C GLU A 120 -12.44 -8.60 10.55
N LEU A 121 -11.24 -8.41 10.04
CA LEU A 121 -10.21 -7.63 10.71
C LEU A 121 -10.84 -6.26 10.75
N GLU A 122 -11.25 -5.84 11.94
CA GLU A 122 -11.60 -4.46 12.20
C GLU A 122 -10.50 -3.63 11.55
N VAL A 123 -10.87 -2.93 10.49
CA VAL A 123 -10.07 -1.83 9.99
C VAL A 123 -10.02 -0.89 11.17
N THR A 124 -8.93 -0.94 11.94
CA THR A 124 -8.67 0.07 12.95
C THR A 124 -8.40 1.34 12.16
N HIS A 125 -9.47 2.01 11.74
CA HIS A 125 -9.48 3.42 11.48
C HIS A 125 -9.15 4.05 12.83
N LYS A 126 -7.87 4.11 13.17
CA LYS A 126 -7.41 5.01 14.20
C LYS A 126 -7.66 6.39 13.61
N ALA A 127 -8.83 6.94 13.93
CA ALA A 127 -9.13 8.33 13.66
C ALA A 127 -7.94 9.10 14.22
N LEU A 128 -7.21 9.77 13.32
CA LEU A 128 -6.21 10.73 13.71
C LEU A 128 -6.94 11.70 14.63
N THR A 129 -6.56 11.72 15.91
CA THR A 129 -7.00 12.77 16.81
C THR A 129 -6.70 14.07 16.08
N PRO A 130 -7.70 14.90 15.74
CA PRO A 130 -7.44 16.13 15.05
C PRO A 130 -6.49 16.91 15.94
N GLU A 131 -5.27 17.13 15.47
CA GLU A 131 -4.34 18.00 16.15
C GLU A 131 -5.04 19.34 16.26
N ALA A 132 -5.20 19.80 17.51
CA ALA A 132 -5.88 21.04 17.83
C ALA A 132 -5.06 22.19 17.24
N GLY A 133 -5.36 22.60 16.00
CA GLY A 133 -4.67 23.73 15.42
C GLY A 133 -4.80 23.99 13.92
N GLU A 134 -5.36 23.09 13.09
CA GLU A 134 -5.47 23.37 11.66
C GLU A 134 -6.86 23.86 11.24
N VAL A 135 -6.82 25.06 10.67
CA VAL A 135 -7.89 25.90 10.15
C VAL A 135 -8.68 25.17 9.05
N GLU A 136 -10.00 25.39 9.03
CA GLU A 136 -11.04 25.06 8.04
C GLU A 136 -10.71 24.13 6.83
N PRO A 137 -11.63 23.18 6.49
CA PRO A 137 -11.42 22.23 5.40
C PRO A 137 -11.67 22.89 4.03
N GLN A 138 -10.68 23.61 3.51
CA GLN A 138 -10.62 24.01 2.12
C GLN A 138 -9.63 23.11 1.38
N GLY A 139 -10.13 22.12 0.63
CA GLY A 139 -9.30 21.51 -0.43
C GLY A 139 -9.28 19.99 -0.58
N TYR A 140 -10.12 19.23 0.13
CA TYR A 140 -10.29 17.82 -0.26
C TYR A 140 -11.19 17.73 -1.49
N LEU A 141 -10.55 17.65 -2.66
CA LEU A 141 -11.23 17.35 -3.91
C LEU A 141 -11.76 15.92 -3.83
N THR A 142 -13.07 15.77 -3.98
CA THR A 142 -13.70 14.45 -4.11
C THR A 142 -13.32 13.81 -5.44
N LEU A 143 -13.34 12.48 -5.51
CA LEU A 143 -12.97 11.70 -6.70
C LEU A 143 -13.74 12.14 -7.97
N THR A 144 -14.94 12.69 -7.77
CA THR A 144 -15.78 13.31 -8.81
C THR A 144 -15.19 14.63 -9.36
N GLN A 145 -14.58 15.46 -8.53
CA GLN A 145 -14.03 16.77 -8.93
C GLN A 145 -12.68 16.65 -9.65
N ILE A 146 -11.95 15.55 -9.45
CA ILE A 146 -10.70 15.25 -10.18
C ILE A 146 -11.02 14.89 -11.64
N GLN A 147 -12.16 14.25 -11.92
CA GLN A 147 -12.59 13.90 -13.27
C GLN A 147 -13.01 15.14 -14.09
N GLU A 148 -13.56 16.16 -13.44
CA GLU A 148 -13.95 17.42 -14.10
C GLU A 148 -12.74 18.30 -14.45
N PHE A 149 -11.64 18.20 -13.71
CA PHE A 149 -10.43 19.02 -13.93
C PHE A 149 -9.55 18.55 -15.10
N PHE A 150 -9.63 17.27 -15.45
CA PHE A 150 -8.87 16.65 -16.55
C PHE A 150 -9.78 16.19 -17.71
N GLY A 151 -11.01 16.69 -17.78
CA GLY A 151 -12.00 16.29 -18.76
C GLY A 151 -11.49 16.39 -20.20
N ASP A 152 -11.75 15.34 -20.99
CA ASP A 152 -11.59 15.39 -22.44
C ASP A 152 -12.77 16.18 -23.03
N GLU A 153 -12.45 17.41 -23.42
CA GLU A 153 -13.19 18.26 -24.30
C GLU A 153 -13.37 17.54 -25.65
N ALA A 154 -14.61 17.20 -26.00
CA ALA A 154 -14.91 16.71 -27.35
C ALA A 154 -14.46 17.76 -28.39
N PRO A 155 -13.79 17.37 -29.49
CA PRO A 155 -13.25 18.33 -30.44
C PRO A 155 -14.38 19.08 -31.17
N PRO A 156 -14.17 20.36 -31.56
CA PRO A 156 -15.18 21.15 -32.23
C PRO A 156 -15.49 20.55 -33.61
N ILE A 157 -16.76 20.16 -33.81
CA ILE A 157 -17.30 19.88 -35.14
C ILE A 157 -17.43 21.23 -35.86
N ARG A 158 -16.68 21.41 -36.95
CA ARG A 158 -16.92 22.47 -37.95
C ARG A 158 -18.09 22.11 -38.85
#